data_AF-A0A846Z2F6-F1
#
_entry.id   AF-A0A846Z2F6-F1
#
_cell.length_a   1.000
_cell.length_b   1.000
_cell.length_c   1.000
_cell.angle_alpha   90.00
_cell.angle_beta   90.00
_cell.angle_gamma   90.00
#
_symmetry.space_group_name_H-M   'P 1'
#
loop_
_entity.id
_entity.type
_entity.pdbx_description
1 polymer ?
#
loop_
_entity_poly.entity_id
_entity_poly.type
_entity_poly.pdbx_seq_one_letter_code
_entity_poly.pdbx_strand_id
1 'polypeptide(L)'
;MAALLGGDSKGDHQAAARVLDRLLASDDPLTSSERFTALVLRADAAVHMEEWASARDFIAEARSIPPVSPSAHVDDLRRLDDLEGFLPTD
;
A
#
# COMPACT_ATOMS: atom_id res chain seq x y z
N MET A 1 -2.44 18.56 -28.53
CA MET A 1 -1.33 17.58 -28.49
C MET A 1 -1.51 16.74 -27.24
N ALA A 2 -2.05 15.53 -27.36
CA ALA A 2 -2.34 14.66 -26.23
C ALA A 2 -1.55 13.35 -26.42
N ALA A 3 -0.50 13.17 -25.63
CA ALA A 3 0.18 11.90 -25.38
C ALA A 3 1.22 12.09 -24.26
N LEU A 4 1.41 11.05 -23.43
CA LEU A 4 2.56 10.78 -22.53
C LEU A 4 2.51 11.29 -21.08
N LEU A 5 1.51 10.87 -20.29
CA LEU A 5 1.63 10.87 -18.81
C LEU A 5 1.38 9.50 -18.14
N GLY A 6 1.14 8.44 -18.92
CA GLY A 6 0.87 7.10 -18.36
C GLY A 6 2.08 6.15 -18.30
N GLY A 7 3.24 6.59 -18.76
CA GLY A 7 4.41 5.71 -18.95
C GLY A 7 5.32 5.55 -17.73
N ASP A 8 5.34 6.54 -16.82
CA ASP A 8 6.31 6.58 -15.72
C ASP A 8 5.72 6.17 -14.37
N SER A 9 4.39 6.14 -14.23
CA SER A 9 3.75 5.83 -12.96
C SER A 9 4.16 4.45 -12.42
N LYS A 10 4.29 3.42 -13.25
CA LYS A 10 4.73 2.10 -12.75
C LYS A 10 6.17 2.14 -12.20
N GLY A 11 7.05 2.96 -12.78
CA GLY A 11 8.40 3.20 -12.26
C GLY A 11 8.38 3.87 -10.89
N ASP A 12 7.50 4.85 -10.71
CA ASP A 12 7.28 5.53 -9.43
C ASP A 12 6.76 4.57 -8.35
N HIS A 13 5.78 3.72 -8.69
CA HIS A 13 5.27 2.70 -7.77
C HIS A 13 6.32 1.64 -7.42
N GLN A 14 7.18 1.27 -8.38
CA GLN A 14 8.28 0.34 -8.10
C GLN A 14 9.33 0.97 -7.18
N ALA A 15 9.67 2.24 -7.38
CA ALA A 15 10.59 2.96 -6.50
C ALA A 15 10.00 3.10 -5.09
N ALA A 16 8.71 3.46 -4.98
CA ALA A 16 8.00 3.53 -3.71
C ALA A 16 7.97 2.17 -3.01
N ALA A 17 7.63 1.10 -3.73
CA ALA A 17 7.62 -0.26 -3.20
C ALA A 17 8.97 -0.64 -2.57
N ARG A 18 10.09 -0.33 -3.22
CA ARG A 18 11.44 -0.61 -2.67
C ARG A 18 11.74 0.15 -1.37
N VAL A 19 11.32 1.41 -1.29
CA VAL A 19 11.51 2.22 -0.09
C VAL A 19 10.66 1.66 1.05
N LEU A 20 9.41 1.31 0.76
CA LEU A 20 8.48 0.72 1.73
C LEU A 20 8.94 -0.67 2.19
N ASP A 21 9.42 -1.52 1.27
CA ASP A 21 9.95 -2.84 1.60
C ASP A 21 11.16 -2.71 2.54
N ARG A 22 12.04 -1.72 2.31
CA ARG A 22 13.16 -1.44 3.20
C ARG A 22 12.71 -0.90 4.56
N LEU A 23 11.69 -0.05 4.58
CA LEU A 23 11.12 0.49 5.82
C LEU A 23 10.50 -0.65 6.67
N LEU A 24 9.68 -1.50 6.05
CA LEU A 24 9.01 -2.62 6.69
C LEU A 24 9.98 -3.72 7.13
N ALA A 25 11.11 -3.88 6.44
CA ALA A 25 12.17 -4.80 6.79
C ALA A 25 13.24 -4.19 7.72
N SER A 26 13.15 -2.91 8.07
CA SER A 26 14.09 -2.28 8.99
C SER A 26 13.86 -2.79 10.41
N ASP A 27 14.94 -2.95 11.17
CA ASP A 27 14.89 -3.20 12.61
C ASP A 27 14.54 -1.93 13.40
N ASP A 28 14.37 -0.79 12.72
CA ASP A 28 13.93 0.45 13.35
C ASP A 28 12.51 0.27 13.92
N PRO A 29 12.26 0.71 15.17
CA PRO A 29 10.95 0.56 15.79
C PRO A 29 9.94 1.49 15.11
N LEU A 30 9.14 0.92 14.21
CA LEU A 30 7.97 1.59 13.66
C LEU A 30 6.82 1.54 14.67
N THR A 31 6.14 2.68 14.84
CA THR A 31 4.86 2.67 15.54
C THR A 31 3.83 1.86 14.73
N SER A 32 2.82 1.32 15.40
CA SER A 32 1.75 0.59 14.71
C SER A 32 1.07 1.44 13.63
N SER A 33 0.95 2.75 13.85
CA SER A 33 0.43 3.70 12.87
C SER A 33 1.34 3.85 11.64
N GLU A 34 2.64 4.00 11.82
CA GLU A 34 3.59 4.10 10.69
C GLU A 34 3.64 2.79 9.90
N ARG A 35 3.65 1.64 10.59
CA ARG A 35 3.61 0.32 9.95
C ARG A 35 2.32 0.13 9.16
N PHE A 36 1.17 0.52 9.73
CA PHE A 36 -0.11 0.48 9.04
C PHE A 36 -0.08 1.30 7.75
N THR A 37 0.28 2.58 7.83
CA THR A 37 0.35 3.45 6.65
C THR A 37 1.34 2.93 5.61
N ALA A 38 2.50 2.40 6.03
CA ALA A 38 3.47 1.81 5.11
C ALA A 38 2.92 0.58 4.36
N LEU A 39 2.16 -0.29 5.05
CA LEU A 39 1.51 -1.45 4.42
C LEU A 39 0.41 -1.02 3.44
N VAL A 40 -0.41 -0.02 3.77
CA VAL A 40 -1.43 0.51 2.86
C VAL A 40 -0.78 1.07 1.59
N LEU A 41 0.29 1.86 1.71
CA LEU A 41 1.02 2.39 0.56
C LEU A 41 1.69 1.29 -0.27
N ARG A 42 2.15 0.21 0.37
CA ARG A 42 2.78 -0.91 -0.32
C ARG A 42 1.77 -1.75 -1.08
N ALA A 43 0.57 -1.93 -0.52
CA ALA A 43 -0.58 -2.54 -1.19
C ALA A 43 -1.03 -1.72 -2.41
N ASP A 44 -1.10 -0.39 -2.27
CA ASP A 44 -1.43 0.54 -3.37
C ASP A 44 -0.43 0.40 -4.53
N ALA A 45 0.86 0.42 -4.22
CA ALA A 45 1.92 0.19 -5.21
C ALA A 45 1.80 -1.19 -5.87
N ALA A 46 1.50 -2.24 -5.10
CA ALA A 46 1.30 -3.59 -5.63
C ALA A 46 0.11 -3.64 -6.61
N VAL A 47 -1.02 -3.00 -6.30
CA VAL A 47 -2.18 -2.89 -7.21
C VAL A 47 -1.81 -2.17 -8.50
N HIS A 48 -1.10 -1.05 -8.42
CA HIS A 48 -0.65 -0.31 -9.60
C HIS A 48 0.38 -1.08 -10.46
N MET A 49 1.10 -2.02 -9.87
CA MET A 49 2.01 -2.94 -10.55
C MET A 49 1.33 -4.25 -10.96
N GLU A 50 0.04 -4.43 -10.69
CA GLU A 50 -0.74 -5.65 -10.96
C GLU A 50 -0.22 -6.88 -10.19
N GLU A 51 0.48 -6.66 -9.06
CA GLU A 51 0.98 -7.68 -8.14
C GLU A 51 -0.15 -8.14 -7.19
N TRP A 52 -1.21 -8.74 -7.73
CA TRP A 52 -2.46 -9.02 -6.99
C TRP A 52 -2.28 -9.91 -5.75
N ALA A 53 -1.39 -10.90 -5.81
CA ALA A 53 -1.09 -11.76 -4.66
C ALA A 53 -0.43 -10.95 -3.53
N SER A 54 0.61 -10.18 -3.85
CA SER A 54 1.30 -9.32 -2.89
C SER A 54 0.36 -8.26 -2.31
N ALA A 55 -0.49 -7.65 -3.15
CA ALA A 55 -1.48 -6.68 -2.69
C ALA A 55 -2.41 -7.27 -1.63
N ARG A 56 -2.92 -8.50 -1.83
CA ARG A 56 -3.74 -9.22 -0.84
C ARG A 56 -3.00 -9.44 0.47
N ASP A 57 -1.74 -9.86 0.41
CA ASP A 57 -0.93 -10.12 1.60
C ASP A 57 -0.71 -8.83 2.41
N PHE A 58 -0.36 -7.73 1.75
CA PHE A 58 -0.17 -6.43 2.41
C PHE A 58 -1.47 -5.88 3.01
N ILE A 59 -2.59 -6.04 2.32
CA ILE A 59 -3.91 -5.65 2.82
C ILE A 59 -4.26 -6.45 4.08
N ALA A 60 -4.08 -7.77 4.03
CA ALA A 60 -4.35 -8.64 5.18
C ALA A 60 -3.46 -8.28 6.38
N GLU A 61 -2.18 -7.99 6.14
CA GLU A 61 -1.28 -7.54 7.20
C GLU A 61 -1.70 -6.18 7.77
N ALA A 62 -2.07 -5.22 6.92
CA ALA A 62 -2.57 -3.91 7.36
C ALA A 62 -3.83 -4.04 8.23
N ARG A 63 -4.78 -4.91 7.86
CA ARG A 63 -6.00 -5.19 8.65
C ARG A 63 -5.71 -5.85 9.99
N SER A 64 -4.61 -6.59 10.11
CA SER A 64 -4.21 -7.22 11.37
C SER A 64 -3.70 -6.22 12.40
N ILE A 65 -3.31 -5.01 11.98
CA ILE A 65 -2.83 -3.96 12.86
C ILE A 65 -4.03 -3.19 13.43
N PRO A 66 -4.26 -3.25 14.75
CA PRO A 66 -5.34 -2.48 15.36
C PRO A 66 -5.06 -0.98 15.22
N PRO A 67 -6.01 -0.18 14.71
CA PRO A 67 -5.81 1.25 14.55
C PRO A 67 -5.64 1.91 15.92
N VAL A 68 -4.44 2.44 16.19
CA VAL A 68 -4.14 3.16 17.44
C VAL A 68 -4.98 4.45 17.53
N SER A 69 -5.27 5.06 16.39
CA SER A 69 -6.20 6.19 16.28
C SER A 69 -6.96 6.13 14.94
N PRO A 70 -8.18 5.56 14.91
CA PRO A 70 -8.96 5.41 13.68
C PRO A 70 -9.19 6.73 12.94
N SER A 71 -9.30 7.84 13.68
CA SER A 71 -9.48 9.18 13.12
C SER A 71 -8.26 9.70 12.36
N ALA A 72 -7.06 9.24 12.70
CA ALA A 72 -5.82 9.65 12.03
C ALA A 72 -5.60 8.90 10.71
N HIS A 73 -6.32 7.80 10.50
CA HIS A 73 -6.15 6.88 9.37
C HIS A 73 -7.43 6.73 8.54
N VAL A 74 -8.37 7.68 8.61
CA VAL A 74 -9.63 7.59 7.85
C VAL A 74 -9.38 7.45 6.35
N ASP A 75 -8.42 8.20 5.82
CA ASP A 75 -8.09 8.15 4.40
C ASP A 75 -7.34 6.87 4.03
N ASP A 76 -6.44 6.39 4.89
CA ASP A 76 -5.74 5.11 4.69
C ASP A 76 -6.71 3.92 4.77
N LEU A 77 -7.69 3.95 5.67
CA LEU A 77 -8.73 2.93 5.81
C LEU A 77 -9.65 2.92 4.59
N ARG A 78 -10.08 4.11 4.11
CA ARG A 78 -10.87 4.21 2.88
C ARG A 78 -10.07 3.67 1.68
N ARG A 79 -8.80 4.04 1.57
CA ARG A 79 -7.92 3.51 0.52
C ARG A 79 -7.83 1.98 0.61
N LEU A 80 -7.71 1.42 1.81
CA LEU A 80 -7.65 -0.02 2.00
C LEU A 80 -8.94 -0.73 1.52
N ASP A 81 -10.11 -0.15 1.84
CA ASP A 81 -11.39 -0.63 1.34
C ASP A 81 -11.47 -0.54 -0.21
N ASP A 82 -10.98 0.55 -0.79
CA ASP A 82 -10.94 0.73 -2.25
C ASP A 82 -10.01 -0.30 -2.92
N LEU A 83 -8.82 -0.53 -2.35
CA LEU A 83 -7.84 -1.52 -2.83
C LEU A 83 -8.41 -2.93 -2.82
N GLU A 84 -9.12 -3.31 -1.77
CA GLU A 84 -9.83 -4.60 -1.70
C GLU A 84 -10.83 -4.76 -2.85
N GLY A 85 -11.54 -3.68 -3.21
CA GLY A 85 -12.47 -3.67 -4.34
C GLY A 85 -11.81 -3.79 -5.72
N PHE A 86 -10.53 -3.42 -5.86
CA PHE A 86 -9.77 -3.57 -7.10
C PHE A 86 -9.18 -4.97 -7.30
N LEU A 87 -9.10 -5.78 -6.24
CA LEU A 87 -8.55 -7.11 -6.34
C LEU A 87 -9.45 -8.02 -7.19
N PRO A 88 -8.89 -8.79 -8.14
CA PRO A 88 -9.68 -9.74 -8.91
C PRO A 88 -10.24 -10.82 -7.96
N THR A 89 -11.52 -11.14 -8.07
CA THR A 89 -12.08 -12.37 -7.48
C THR A 89 -11.64 -13.55 -8.34
N ASP A 90 -10.83 -14.44 -7.76
CA ASP A 90 -10.51 -15.76 -8.33
C ASP A 90 -11.78 -16.62 -8.51
#